data_AF-A0AAD9A399-F1
#
_entry.id   AF-A0AAD9A399-F1
#
_cell.length_a   1.000
_cell.length_b   1.000
_cell.length_c   1.000
_cell.angle_alpha   90.00
_cell.angle_beta   90.00
_cell.angle_gamma   90.00
#
_symmetry.space_group_name_H-M   'P 1'
#
loop_
_entity.id
_entity.type
_entity.pdbx_description
1 polymer ?
#
loop_
_entity_poly.entity_id
_entity_poly.type
_entity_poly.pdbx_seq_one_letter_code
_entity_poly.pdbx_strand_id
1 'polypeptide(L)'
;MGFLNSLRLRARRALRSRALRNLVLLLAAYTLLDALRVQRIITGATPPREAIAKRPRKTQKVYIAGMHYNDGALIKEHWNAAVLGLVDALGRGNVFVSVYESGSWD
;
A
#
# COMPACT_ATOMS: atom_id res chain seq x y z
N MET A 1 17.48 -33.72 30.87
CA MET A 1 18.19 -33.21 29.67
C MET A 1 17.83 -33.92 28.34
N GLY A 2 17.19 -35.11 28.30
CA GLY A 2 16.94 -35.84 27.05
C GLY A 2 15.77 -35.37 26.17
N PHE A 3 14.69 -34.83 26.76
CA PHE A 3 13.46 -34.45 26.02
C PHE A 3 13.62 -33.23 25.09
N LEU A 4 14.43 -32.25 25.48
CA LEU A 4 14.64 -31.05 24.66
C LEU A 4 15.51 -31.34 23.43
N ASN A 5 16.44 -32.30 23.52
CA ASN A 5 17.28 -32.70 22.40
C ASN A 5 16.53 -33.55 21.36
N SER A 6 15.57 -34.39 21.78
CA SER A 6 14.74 -35.16 20.84
C SER A 6 13.79 -34.27 20.04
N LEU A 7 13.23 -33.22 20.66
CA LEU A 7 12.45 -32.18 19.98
C LEU A 7 13.29 -31.40 18.97
N ARG A 8 14.51 -30.99 19.34
CA ARG A 8 15.45 -30.29 18.44
C ARG A 8 15.83 -31.12 17.20
N LEU A 9 16.06 -32.43 17.36
CA LEU A 9 16.40 -33.32 16.25
C LEU A 9 15.20 -33.58 15.32
N ARG A 10 13.98 -33.73 15.88
CA ARG A 10 12.74 -33.82 15.10
C ARG A 10 12.45 -32.53 14.33
N ALA A 11 12.65 -31.37 14.97
CA ALA A 11 12.51 -30.07 14.31
C ALA A 11 13.50 -29.92 13.14
N ARG A 12 14.79 -30.25 13.33
CA ARG A 12 15.80 -30.24 12.25
C ARG A 12 15.43 -31.16 11.07
N ARG A 13 14.82 -32.31 11.34
CA ARG A 13 14.38 -33.26 10.32
C ARG A 13 13.12 -32.75 9.57
N ALA A 14 12.18 -32.14 10.29
CA ALA A 14 11.01 -31.49 9.70
C ALA A 14 11.40 -30.27 8.84
N LEU A 15 12.38 -29.47 9.29
CA LEU A 15 12.97 -28.35 8.55
C LEU A 15 13.66 -28.78 7.25
N ARG A 16 14.19 -30.00 7.19
CA ARG A 16 14.77 -30.60 5.97
C ARG A 16 13.78 -31.43 5.16
N SER A 17 12.52 -31.50 5.57
CA SER A 17 11.53 -32.31 4.87
C SER A 17 11.16 -31.67 3.54
N ARG A 18 10.98 -32.51 2.51
CA ARG A 18 10.46 -32.06 1.21
C ARG A 18 9.07 -31.45 1.33
N ALA A 19 8.28 -31.90 2.30
CA ALA A 19 6.95 -31.37 2.60
C ALA A 19 7.00 -29.91 3.04
N LEU A 20 7.86 -29.55 4.01
CA LEU A 20 8.01 -28.16 4.43
C LEU A 20 8.53 -27.29 3.28
N ARG A 21 9.51 -27.79 2.50
CA ARG A 21 10.01 -27.07 1.34
C ARG A 21 8.89 -26.78 0.33
N ASN A 22 8.06 -27.77 0.03
CA ASN A 22 6.93 -27.61 -0.88
C ASN A 22 5.89 -26.64 -0.31
N LEU A 23 5.60 -26.70 0.99
CA LEU A 23 4.69 -25.76 1.66
C LEU A 23 5.19 -24.32 1.56
N VAL A 24 6.48 -24.09 1.84
CA VAL A 24 7.10 -22.76 1.73
C VAL A 24 7.05 -22.25 0.28
N LEU A 25 7.34 -23.11 -0.71
CA LEU A 25 7.25 -22.75 -2.12
C LEU A 25 5.81 -22.42 -2.54
N LEU A 26 4.83 -23.18 -2.07
CA LEU A 26 3.41 -22.90 -2.31
C LEU A 26 2.98 -21.57 -1.68
N LEU A 27 3.39 -21.30 -0.44
CA LEU A 27 3.10 -20.05 0.23
C LEU A 27 3.75 -18.87 -0.51
N ALA A 28 5.01 -19.00 -0.94
CA ALA A 28 5.72 -17.99 -1.71
C ALA A 28 5.06 -17.73 -3.09
N ALA A 29 4.61 -18.79 -3.76
CA ALA A 29 3.87 -18.65 -5.02
C ALA A 29 2.51 -17.96 -4.80
N TYR A 30 1.80 -18.33 -3.73
CA TYR A 30 0.54 -17.70 -3.36
C TYR A 30 0.70 -16.20 -3.07
N THR A 31 1.68 -15.82 -2.24
CA THR A 31 1.93 -14.41 -1.92
C THR A 31 2.36 -13.60 -3.15
N LEU A 32 3.16 -14.19 -4.05
CA LEU A 32 3.53 -13.55 -5.31
C LEU A 32 2.32 -13.33 -6.22
N LEU A 33 1.45 -14.33 -6.38
CA LEU A 33 0.25 -14.21 -7.19
C LEU A 33 -0.73 -13.18 -6.60
N ASP A 34 -0.87 -13.13 -5.28
CA ASP A 34 -1.73 -12.16 -4.61
C ASP A 34 -1.17 -10.74 -4.77
N ALA A 35 0.13 -10.54 -4.59
CA ALA A 35 0.79 -9.26 -4.86
C ALA A 35 0.59 -8.80 -6.31
N LEU A 36 0.75 -9.71 -7.29
CA LEU A 36 0.50 -9.40 -8.71
C LEU A 36 -0.97 -9.10 -8.99
N ARG A 37 -1.91 -9.76 -8.30
CA ARG A 37 -3.35 -9.47 -8.40
C ARG A 37 -3.64 -8.06 -7.89
N VAL A 38 -3.13 -7.70 -6.72
CA VAL A 38 -3.27 -6.34 -6.15
C VAL A 38 -2.65 -5.30 -7.08
N GLN A 39 -1.45 -5.54 -7.58
CA GLN A 39 -0.77 -4.66 -8.54
C GLN A 39 -1.62 -4.42 -9.80
N ARG A 40 -2.22 -5.49 -10.35
CA ARG A 40 -3.11 -5.40 -11.53
C ARG A 40 -4.39 -4.64 -11.22
N ILE A 41 -4.98 -4.81 -10.05
CA ILE A 41 -6.16 -4.06 -9.64
C ILE A 41 -5.82 -2.57 -9.53
N ILE A 42 -4.73 -2.21 -8.87
CA ILE A 42 -4.29 -0.81 -8.73
C ILE A 42 -4.02 -0.19 -10.10
N THR A 43 -3.31 -0.90 -10.97
CA THR A 43 -2.94 -0.39 -12.30
C THR A 43 -4.15 -0.33 -13.24
N GLY A 44 -5.01 -1.35 -13.22
CA GLY A 44 -6.20 -1.47 -14.06
C GLY A 44 -7.40 -0.64 -13.58
N ALA A 45 -7.42 -0.21 -12.32
CA ALA A 45 -8.43 0.70 -11.77
C ALA A 45 -8.24 2.16 -12.23
N THR A 46 -7.21 2.45 -13.03
CA THR A 46 -7.07 3.75 -13.71
C THR A 46 -7.94 3.71 -14.97
N PRO A 47 -9.15 4.31 -15.00
CA PRO A 47 -9.94 4.36 -16.22
C PRO A 47 -9.12 5.04 -17.33
N PRO A 48 -9.21 4.58 -18.59
CA PRO A 48 -8.60 5.27 -19.72
C PRO A 48 -9.00 6.74 -19.69
N ARG A 49 -8.06 7.65 -19.96
CA ARG A 49 -8.29 9.11 -19.91
C ARG A 49 -9.54 9.54 -20.70
N GLU A 50 -9.85 8.81 -21.78
CA GLU A 50 -11.04 8.98 -22.61
C GLU A 50 -12.36 8.62 -21.91
N ALA A 51 -12.36 7.60 -21.04
CA ALA A 51 -13.52 7.21 -20.24
C ALA A 51 -13.83 8.25 -19.14
N ILE A 52 -12.81 8.94 -18.64
CA ILE A 52 -12.95 10.04 -17.66
C ILE A 52 -13.56 11.28 -18.35
N ALA A 53 -13.14 11.58 -19.58
CA ALA A 53 -13.62 12.75 -20.34
C ALA A 53 -15.11 12.66 -20.73
N LYS A 54 -15.64 11.44 -20.92
CA LYS A 54 -17.04 11.22 -21.33
C LYS A 54 -18.04 11.19 -20.17
N ARG A 55 -17.60 11.08 -18.91
CA ARG A 55 -18.52 11.17 -17.77
C ARG A 55 -18.86 12.65 -17.54
N PRO A 56 -20.14 13.05 -17.55
CA PRO A 56 -20.48 14.38 -17.07
C PRO A 56 -19.94 14.50 -15.64
N ARG A 57 -19.02 15.45 -15.43
CA ARG A 57 -18.52 15.83 -14.10
C ARG A 57 -19.72 16.32 -13.30
N LYS A 58 -20.49 15.41 -12.72
CA LYS A 58 -21.31 15.73 -11.54
C LYS A 58 -20.36 16.44 -10.60
N THR A 59 -20.80 17.54 -9.99
CA THR A 59 -20.04 18.32 -9.01
C THR A 59 -19.74 17.43 -7.80
N GLN A 60 -18.74 16.56 -7.94
CA GLN A 60 -18.35 15.59 -6.93
C GLN A 60 -17.44 16.31 -5.95
N LYS A 61 -17.73 16.15 -4.66
CA LYS A 61 -16.79 16.56 -3.61
C LYS A 61 -15.63 15.57 -3.61
N VAL A 62 -14.41 16.09 -3.69
CA VAL A 62 -13.17 15.31 -3.66
C VAL A 62 -12.56 15.44 -2.28
N TYR A 63 -12.30 14.31 -1.64
CA TYR A 63 -11.62 14.25 -0.36
C TYR A 63 -10.19 13.76 -0.56
N ILE A 64 -9.22 14.58 -0.13
CA ILE A 64 -7.79 14.26 -0.18
C ILE A 64 -7.33 13.99 1.25
N ALA A 65 -6.89 12.76 1.52
CA ALA A 65 -6.30 12.37 2.79
C ALA A 65 -4.80 12.12 2.64
N GLY A 66 -3.99 12.83 3.42
CA GLY A 66 -2.54 12.64 3.50
C GLY A 66 -2.13 12.12 4.88
N MET A 67 -1.27 11.12 4.93
CA MET A 67 -0.65 10.61 6.15
C MET A 67 0.87 10.70 6.00
N HIS A 68 1.51 11.37 6.94
CA HIS A 68 2.95 11.64 6.93
C HIS A 68 3.61 11.14 8.22
N TYR A 69 4.87 10.69 8.13
CA TYR A 69 5.63 10.21 9.28
C TYR A 69 7.00 10.87 9.34
N ASN A 70 7.17 11.88 10.21
CA ASN A 70 8.42 12.64 10.35
C ASN A 70 8.96 13.19 9.01
N ASP A 71 8.05 13.61 8.11
CA ASP A 71 8.34 13.95 6.71
C ASP A 71 8.35 15.48 6.46
N GLY A 72 8.60 16.30 7.49
CA GLY A 72 8.44 17.76 7.42
C GLY A 72 9.15 18.42 6.22
N ALA A 73 10.35 17.95 5.85
CA ALA A 73 11.07 18.45 4.67
C ALA A 73 10.35 18.12 3.36
N LEU A 74 9.90 16.87 3.18
CA LEU A 74 9.15 16.42 2.01
C LEU A 74 7.81 17.19 1.88
N ILE A 75 7.13 17.40 3.00
CA ILE A 75 5.86 18.14 3.04
C ILE A 75 6.09 19.57 2.54
N LYS A 76 7.13 20.21 3.07
CA LYS A 76 7.48 21.61 2.77
C LYS A 76 7.96 21.80 1.33
N GLU A 77 8.84 20.93 0.84
CA GLU A 77 9.51 21.11 -0.45
C GLU A 77 8.67 20.66 -1.64
N HIS A 78 7.79 19.66 -1.46
CA HIS A 78 7.13 19.00 -2.57
C HIS A 78 5.62 18.85 -2.40
N TRP A 79 5.17 18.32 -1.25
CA TRP A 79 3.78 17.89 -1.10
C TRP A 79 2.80 19.07 -1.09
N ASN A 80 3.10 20.14 -0.35
CA ASN A 80 2.22 21.31 -0.24
C ASN A 80 1.91 21.93 -1.62
N ALA A 81 2.95 22.16 -2.43
CA ALA A 81 2.79 22.73 -3.76
C ALA A 81 1.97 21.82 -4.69
N ALA A 82 2.19 20.51 -4.62
CA ALA A 82 1.44 19.53 -5.41
C ALA A 82 -0.04 19.49 -5.04
N VAL A 83 -0.37 19.50 -3.74
CA VAL A 83 -1.75 19.51 -3.26
C VAL A 83 -2.48 20.79 -3.66
N LEU A 84 -1.83 21.95 -3.53
CA LEU A 84 -2.41 23.22 -3.97
C LEU A 84 -2.70 23.24 -5.47
N GLY A 85 -1.77 22.77 -6.29
CA GLY A 85 -1.99 22.65 -7.74
C GLY A 85 -3.15 21.71 -8.08
N LEU A 86 -3.32 20.63 -7.32
CA LEU A 86 -4.43 19.71 -7.47
C LEU A 86 -5.78 20.35 -7.06
N VAL A 87 -5.80 21.09 -5.95
CA VAL A 87 -6.99 21.81 -5.48
C VAL A 87 -7.44 22.86 -6.51
N ASP A 88 -6.50 23.57 -7.12
CA ASP A 88 -6.80 24.56 -8.17
C ASP A 88 -7.36 23.86 -9.43
N ALA A 89 -6.81 22.72 -9.83
CA ALA A 89 -7.30 21.95 -10.98
C ALA A 89 -8.68 21.31 -10.76
N LEU A 90 -9.02 20.96 -9.51
CA LEU A 90 -10.30 20.36 -9.12
C LEU A 90 -11.37 21.40 -8.74
N GLY A 91 -10.96 22.64 -8.51
CA GLY A 91 -11.81 23.73 -8.04
C GLY A 91 -11.94 23.74 -6.52
N ARG A 92 -11.49 24.84 -5.90
CA ARG A 92 -11.39 25.02 -4.44
C ARG A 92 -12.67 24.68 -3.67
N GLY A 93 -13.84 25.04 -4.20
CA GLY A 93 -15.14 24.77 -3.56
C GLY A 93 -15.57 23.30 -3.54
N ASN A 94 -14.85 22.42 -4.25
CA ASN A 94 -15.17 21.01 -4.38
C ASN A 94 -14.22 20.09 -3.61
N VAL A 95 -13.20 20.63 -2.93
CA VAL A 95 -12.14 19.83 -2.32
C VAL A 95 -12.13 20.00 -0.80
N PHE A 96 -12.03 18.88 -0.10
CA PHE A 96 -11.73 18.81 1.33
C PHE A 96 -10.40 18.10 1.51
N VAL A 97 -9.49 18.69 2.30
CA VAL A 97 -8.16 18.14 2.56
C VAL A 97 -8.02 17.84 4.05
N SER A 98 -7.59 16.63 4.38
CA SER A 98 -7.22 16.23 5.74
C SER A 98 -5.78 15.73 5.74
N VAL A 99 -4.98 16.27 6.65
CA VAL A 99 -3.57 15.91 6.78
C VAL A 99 -3.33 15.42 8.20
N TYR A 100 -2.78 14.22 8.30
CA TYR A 100 -2.38 13.64 9.57
C TYR A 100 -0.87 13.42 9.57
N GLU A 101 -0.20 13.94 10.58
CA GLU A 101 1.23 13.72 10.81
C GLU A 101 1.41 12.93 12.10
N SER A 102 2.25 11.90 12.04
CA SER A 102 2.60 11.02 13.15
C SER A 102 4.13 10.96 13.30
N GLY A 103 4.60 10.50 14.45
CA GLY A 103 6.04 10.27 14.67
C GLY A 103 6.79 11.48 15.21
N SER A 104 6.09 12.40 15.89
CA SER A 104 6.77 13.34 16.79
C SER A 104 7.53 12.53 17.85
N TRP A 105 8.82 12.81 18.00
CA TRP A 105 9.67 12.26 19.07
C TRP A 105 9.66 13.15 20.33
N ASP A 106 8.51 13.80 20.59
CA ASP A 106 8.23 14.47 21.88
C ASP A 106 7.90 13.41 22.95
#